data_AF-A0A1T5KIH8-F1
#
_entry.id   AF-A0A1T5KIH8-F1
#
_cell.length_a   1.000
_cell.length_b   1.000
_cell.length_c   1.000
_cell.angle_alpha   90.00
_cell.angle_beta   90.00
_cell.angle_gamma   90.00
#
_symmetry.space_group_name_H-M   'P 1'
#
loop_
_entity.id
_entity.type
_entity.pdbx_description
1 polymer ?
#
loop_
_entity_poly.entity_id
_entity_poly.type
_entity_poly.pdbx_seq_one_letter_code
_entity_poly.pdbx_strand_id
1 'polypeptide(L)'
;MLGTILEAAALAKFGGALGAGIVALAAAIGIGKLAQSTMEASARQPEIAGGLRTTAIIIGALIEGVCLFGVLVCLLAITSK
;
A
#
# COMPACT_ATOMS: atom_id res chain seq x y z
N MET A 1 -2.23 -6.49 -37.25
CA MET A 1 -2.27 -5.12 -36.66
C MET A 1 -3.34 -4.98 -35.59
N LEU A 2 -4.58 -5.47 -35.78
CA LEU A 2 -5.61 -5.41 -34.74
C LEU A 2 -5.35 -6.38 -33.55
N GLY A 3 -4.96 -7.62 -33.80
CA GLY A 3 -4.69 -8.61 -32.74
C GLY A 3 -3.54 -8.23 -31.80
N THR A 4 -2.46 -7.66 -32.36
CA THR A 4 -1.30 -7.18 -31.59
C THR A 4 -1.65 -6.03 -30.64
N ILE A 5 -2.63 -5.18 -31.01
CA ILE A 5 -3.10 -4.08 -30.15
C ILE A 5 -3.94 -4.64 -29.00
N LEU A 6 -4.75 -5.67 -29.26
CA LEU A 6 -5.59 -6.30 -28.23
C LEU A 6 -4.76 -7.04 -27.17
N GLU A 7 -3.70 -7.73 -27.57
CA GLU A 7 -2.76 -8.39 -26.64
C GLU A 7 -2.01 -7.38 -25.77
N ALA A 8 -1.55 -6.27 -26.33
CA ALA A 8 -0.90 -5.20 -25.58
C ALA A 8 -1.82 -4.61 -24.51
N ALA A 9 -3.10 -4.39 -24.83
CA ALA A 9 -4.10 -3.92 -23.88
C ALA A 9 -4.37 -4.94 -22.75
N ALA A 10 -4.40 -6.24 -23.08
CA ALA A 10 -4.55 -7.30 -22.08
C ALA A 10 -3.36 -7.35 -21.11
N LEU A 11 -2.13 -7.20 -21.63
CA LEU A 11 -0.92 -7.20 -20.82
C LEU A 11 -0.86 -5.98 -19.88
N ALA A 12 -1.27 -4.80 -20.34
CA ALA A 12 -1.32 -3.60 -19.52
C ALA A 12 -2.29 -3.76 -18.32
N LYS A 13 -3.48 -4.34 -18.57
CA LYS A 13 -4.47 -4.62 -17.51
C LYS A 13 -3.96 -5.67 -16.52
N PHE A 14 -3.31 -6.72 -17.02
CA PHE A 14 -2.68 -7.72 -16.17
C PHE A 14 -1.58 -7.11 -15.29
N GLY A 15 -0.72 -6.26 -15.86
CA GLY A 15 0.31 -5.52 -15.13
C GLY A 15 -0.27 -4.62 -14.04
N GLY A 16 -1.38 -3.92 -14.33
CA GLY A 16 -2.10 -3.13 -13.32
C GLY A 16 -2.66 -3.99 -12.18
N ALA A 17 -3.28 -5.14 -12.49
CA ALA A 17 -3.83 -6.03 -11.47
C ALA A 17 -2.73 -6.64 -10.58
N LEU A 18 -1.62 -7.06 -11.19
CA LEU A 18 -0.46 -7.59 -10.47
C LEU A 18 0.18 -6.50 -9.59
N GLY A 19 0.35 -5.30 -10.13
CA GLY A 19 0.86 -4.14 -9.40
C GLY A 19 0.01 -3.81 -8.18
N ALA A 20 -1.32 -3.80 -8.31
CA ALA A 20 -2.22 -3.57 -7.20
C ALA A 20 -2.05 -4.61 -6.07
N GLY A 21 -1.87 -5.88 -6.43
CA GLY A 21 -1.57 -6.94 -5.46
C GLY A 21 -0.26 -6.73 -4.72
N ILE A 22 0.81 -6.32 -5.42
CA ILE A 22 2.11 -6.03 -4.82
C ILE A 22 2.00 -4.83 -3.86
N VAL A 23 1.30 -3.77 -4.25
CA VAL A 23 1.11 -2.60 -3.39
C VAL A 23 0.34 -2.98 -2.12
N ALA A 24 -0.71 -3.80 -2.22
CA ALA A 24 -1.46 -4.29 -1.07
C ALA A 24 -0.59 -5.11 -0.10
N LEU A 25 0.27 -5.98 -0.63
CA LEU A 25 1.22 -6.76 0.18
C LEU A 25 2.26 -5.86 0.86
N ALA A 26 2.81 -4.88 0.15
CA ALA A 26 3.75 -3.91 0.70
C ALA A 26 3.12 -3.09 1.84
N ALA A 27 1.86 -2.64 1.66
CA ALA A 27 1.10 -1.94 2.68
C ALA A 27 0.90 -2.81 3.93
N ALA A 28 0.45 -4.06 3.75
CA ALA A 28 0.23 -5.00 4.86
C ALA A 28 1.51 -5.24 5.68
N ILE A 29 2.66 -5.41 5.01
CA ILE A 29 3.95 -5.61 5.68
C ILE A 29 4.39 -4.34 6.41
N GLY A 30 4.27 -3.16 5.79
CA GLY A 30 4.66 -1.89 6.38
C GLY A 30 3.84 -1.55 7.64
N ILE A 31 2.51 -1.62 7.53
CA ILE A 31 1.60 -1.35 8.64
C ILE A 31 1.72 -2.42 9.72
N GLY A 32 1.87 -3.70 9.36
CA GLY A 32 2.05 -4.79 10.32
C GLY A 32 3.28 -4.60 11.22
N LYS A 33 4.42 -4.22 10.63
CA LYS A 33 5.65 -3.92 11.39
C LYS A 33 5.48 -2.69 12.29
N LEU A 34 4.85 -1.64 11.79
CA LEU A 34 4.56 -0.44 12.57
C LEU A 34 3.68 -0.78 13.79
N ALA A 35 2.59 -1.52 13.57
CA ALA A 35 1.67 -1.93 14.63
C ALA A 35 2.38 -2.79 15.68
N GLN A 36 3.13 -3.82 15.26
CA GLN A 36 3.89 -4.67 16.18
C GLN A 36 4.85 -3.85 17.04
N SER A 37 5.69 -3.01 16.42
CA SER A 37 6.67 -2.18 17.14
C SER A 37 6.01 -1.21 18.13
N THR A 38 4.87 -0.63 17.74
CA THR A 38 4.10 0.30 18.58
C THR A 38 3.49 -0.41 19.78
N MET A 39 2.95 -1.62 19.58
CA MET A 39 2.37 -2.43 20.64
C MET A 39 3.44 -2.90 21.65
N GLU A 40 4.57 -3.40 21.17
CA GLU A 40 5.69 -3.80 22.04
C GLU A 40 6.23 -2.62 22.86
N ALA A 41 6.42 -1.45 22.23
CA ALA A 41 6.87 -0.25 22.92
C ALA A 41 5.84 0.25 23.95
N SER A 42 4.55 0.25 23.60
CA SER A 42 3.48 0.67 24.52
C SER A 42 3.34 -0.28 25.72
N ALA A 43 3.59 -1.58 25.52
CA ALA A 43 3.59 -2.55 26.61
C ALA A 43 4.78 -2.37 27.58
N ARG A 44 5.95 -1.95 27.06
CA ARG A 44 7.15 -1.69 27.88
C ARG A 44 7.11 -0.35 28.60
N GLN A 45 6.49 0.67 27.99
CA GLN A 45 6.45 2.03 28.52
C GLN A 45 5.03 2.61 28.39
N PRO A 46 4.10 2.22 29.29
CA PRO A 46 2.71 2.64 29.21
C PRO A 46 2.54 4.17 29.36
N GLU A 47 3.41 4.81 30.13
CA GLU A 47 3.44 6.27 30.34
C GLU A 47 3.53 7.09 29.05
N ILE A 48 4.14 6.56 27.99
CA ILE A 48 4.29 7.25 26.70
C ILE A 48 3.40 6.67 25.59
N ALA A 49 2.50 5.75 25.91
CA ALA A 49 1.66 5.05 24.92
C ALA A 49 0.83 6.01 24.04
N GLY A 50 0.33 7.12 24.62
CA GLY A 50 -0.39 8.15 23.86
C GLY A 50 0.49 8.86 22.83
N GLY A 51 1.75 9.14 23.18
CA GLY A 51 2.74 9.71 22.27
C GLY A 51 3.11 8.74 21.15
N LEU A 52 3.35 7.47 21.49
CA LEU A 52 3.63 6.41 20.52
C LEU A 52 2.49 6.24 19.51
N ARG A 53 1.23 6.24 19.97
CA ARG A 53 0.06 6.16 19.09
C ARG A 53 -0.01 7.34 18.12
N THR A 54 0.28 8.55 18.59
CA THR A 54 0.27 9.75 17.75
C THR A 54 1.33 9.66 16.65
N THR A 55 2.56 9.31 17.01
CA THR A 55 3.65 9.09 16.05
C THR A 55 3.32 7.96 15.06
N ALA A 56 2.74 6.86 15.55
CA ALA A 56 2.34 5.74 14.70
C ALA A 56 1.26 6.14 13.68
N ILE A 57 0.29 6.98 14.05
CA ILE A 57 -0.72 7.48 13.10
C ILE A 57 -0.06 8.34 12.01
N ILE A 58 0.89 9.20 12.37
CA ILE A 58 1.61 10.04 11.39
C ILE A 58 2.41 9.17 10.41
N ILE A 59 3.18 8.21 10.92
CA ILE A 59 3.96 7.29 10.08
C ILE A 59 3.02 6.42 9.23
N GLY A 60 1.93 5.92 9.83
CA GLY A 60 0.91 5.15 9.13
C GLY A 60 0.28 5.94 7.97
N ALA A 61 -0.01 7.23 8.17
CA ALA A 61 -0.53 8.10 7.12
C ALA A 61 0.46 8.32 5.98
N LEU A 62 1.77 8.38 6.27
CA LEU A 62 2.80 8.46 5.22
C LEU A 62 2.90 7.15 4.41
N ILE A 63 2.78 5.99 5.07
CA ILE A 63 2.73 4.69 4.39
C ILE A 63 1.49 4.61 3.49
N GLU A 64 0.31 4.90 4.06
CA GLU A 64 -0.96 4.88 3.32
C GLU A 64 -0.96 5.86 2.14
N GLY A 65 -0.37 7.06 2.30
CA GLY A 65 -0.27 8.04 1.22
C GLY A 65 0.44 7.48 -0.02
N VAL A 66 1.54 6.75 0.16
CA VAL A 66 2.28 6.12 -0.94
C VAL A 66 1.53 4.91 -1.49
N CYS A 67 0.95 4.08 -0.62
CA CYS A 67 0.21 2.89 -1.02
C CYS A 67 -1.05 3.22 -1.81
N LEU A 68 -1.86 4.19 -1.36
CA LEU A 68 -3.05 4.64 -2.07
C LEU A 68 -2.70 5.22 -3.45
N PHE A 69 -1.61 5.96 -3.55
CA PHE A 69 -1.13 6.45 -4.84
C PHE A 69 -0.72 5.30 -5.78
N GLY A 70 -0.02 4.29 -5.25
CA GLY A 70 0.34 3.08 -6.02
C GLY A 70 -0.88 2.32 -6.53
N VAL A 71 -1.88 2.08 -5.67
CA VAL A 71 -3.15 1.43 -6.06
C VAL A 71 -3.89 2.25 -7.10
N LEU A 72 -3.92 3.58 -6.95
CA LEU A 72 -4.55 4.48 -7.92
C LEU A 72 -3.91 4.35 -9.32
N VAL A 73 -2.59 4.37 -9.41
CA VAL A 73 -1.88 4.18 -10.69
C VAL A 73 -2.21 2.82 -11.31
N CYS A 74 -2.25 1.76 -10.50
CA CYS A 74 -2.63 0.42 -10.94
C CYS A 74 -4.08 0.37 -11.46
N LEU A 75 -5.01 1.04 -10.76
CA LEU A 75 -6.41 1.15 -11.16
C LEU A 75 -6.56 1.91 -12.49
N LEU A 76 -5.80 3.00 -12.67
CA LEU A 76 -5.79 3.76 -13.92
C LEU A 76 -5.29 2.91 -15.09
N ALA A 77 -4.26 2.08 -14.90
CA ALA A 77 -3.78 1.16 -15.94
C ALA A 77 -4.82 0.09 -16.34
N ILE A 78 -5.71 -0.30 -15.41
CA ILE A 78 -6.78 -1.26 -15.68
C ILE A 78 -7.96 -0.59 -16.42
N THR A 79 -8.29 0.64 -16.04
CA THR A 79 -9.50 1.36 -16.48
C THR A 79 -9.27 2.32 -17.64
N SER A 80 -8.02 2.62 -18.01
CA SER A 80 -7.67 3.39 -19.19
C SER A 80 -8.22 2.69 -20.45
N LYS A 81 -8.94 3.46 -21.28
CA LYS A 81 -9.58 3.01 -22.52
C LYS A 81 -8.58 2.83 -23.65
#